data_AF-A0A7H8NSQ1-F1
#
_entry.id   AF-A0A7H8NSQ1-F1
#
_cell.length_a   1.000
_cell.length_b   1.000
_cell.length_c   1.000
_cell.angle_alpha   90.00
_cell.angle_beta   90.00
_cell.angle_gamma   90.00
#
_symmetry.space_group_name_H-M   'P 1'
#
loop_
_entity.id
_entity.type
_entity.pdbx_description
1 polymer ?
#
loop_
_entity_poly.entity_id
_entity_poly.type
_entity_poly.pdbx_seq_one_letter_code
_entity_poly.pdbx_strand_id
1 'polypeptide(L)'
;MLAVIGENDRNVSEMNFSIYSQDKLKAIWREGNPFAWHLHLESAMVFTSDGTDIIDSLGEPSKYSRARADCLNFIDLFDSATTSIRMGTNSIHFELSTIFIAARNFAICYSFDKKSRPVFSRQAPLLLGEHSLRLPPTSYSTLERARILASRGIGDQIEKQQLNSTIEDLPKIRQWMARLMEGLTL
;
A
#
# COMPACT_ATOMS: atom_id res chain seq x y z
N MET A 1 10.73 8.68 2.47
CA MET A 1 11.77 8.09 3.34
C MET A 1 11.19 7.96 4.74
N LEU A 2 11.69 7.05 5.56
CA LEU A 2 11.30 6.91 6.96
C LEU A 2 12.38 7.50 7.85
N ALA A 3 12.00 8.23 8.90
CA ALA A 3 12.90 8.71 9.93
C ALA A 3 12.47 8.11 11.27
N VAL A 4 13.43 7.52 11.99
CA VAL A 4 13.24 7.06 13.37
C VAL A 4 13.90 8.08 14.27
N ILE A 5 13.12 8.72 15.14
CA ILE A 5 13.59 9.77 16.03
C ILE A 5 13.37 9.40 17.50
N GLY A 6 14.24 9.92 18.37
CA GLY A 6 13.97 9.97 19.80
C GLY A 6 12.92 11.01 20.13
N GLU A 7 12.28 10.91 21.31
CA GLU A 7 11.16 11.78 21.72
C GLU A 7 11.48 13.29 21.73
N ASN A 8 12.77 13.64 21.78
CA ASN A 8 13.24 15.03 21.87
C ASN A 8 13.78 15.61 20.56
N ASP A 9 13.81 14.86 19.45
CA ASP A 9 14.44 15.30 18.21
C ASP A 9 13.41 15.84 17.21
N ARG A 10 13.21 17.16 17.20
CA ARG A 10 12.12 17.83 16.43
C ARG A 10 12.56 18.43 15.09
N ASN A 11 13.80 18.20 14.66
CA ASN A 11 14.37 18.88 13.50
C ASN A 11 14.05 18.20 12.15
N VAL A 12 13.25 17.13 12.14
CA VAL A 12 12.87 16.40 10.91
C VAL A 12 11.49 16.84 10.44
N SER A 13 11.39 17.26 9.17
CA SER A 13 10.12 17.68 8.57
C SER A 13 9.26 16.48 8.13
N GLU A 14 8.00 16.47 8.58
CA GLU A 14 6.97 15.51 8.16
C GLU A 14 6.63 15.60 6.66
N MET A 15 6.96 16.72 5.99
CA MET A 15 6.79 16.83 4.54
C MET A 15 7.71 15.87 3.77
N ASN A 16 8.89 15.59 4.34
CA ASN A 16 9.95 14.81 3.68
C ASN A 16 10.01 13.37 4.18
N PHE A 17 9.63 13.14 5.44
CA PHE A 17 9.79 11.86 6.11
C PHE A 17 8.49 11.39 6.77
N SER A 18 8.24 10.09 6.68
CA SER A 18 7.32 9.42 7.60
C SER A 18 8.06 9.21 8.92
N ILE A 19 7.63 9.92 9.97
CA ILE A 19 8.33 9.96 11.26
C ILE A 19 7.76 8.90 12.21
N TYR A 20 8.64 8.11 12.82
CA TYR A 20 8.30 7.07 13.78
C TYR A 20 9.17 7.17 15.02
N SER A 21 8.59 6.91 16.20
CA SER A 21 9.38 6.62 17.40
C SER A 21 9.90 5.19 17.37
N GLN A 22 10.98 4.92 18.10
CA GLN A 22 11.49 3.55 18.25
C GLN A 22 10.43 2.61 18.86
N ASP A 23 9.62 3.08 19.79
CA ASP A 23 8.59 2.24 20.42
C ASP A 23 7.46 1.88 19.44
N LYS A 24 7.06 2.81 18.58
CA LYS A 24 6.10 2.53 17.51
C LYS A 24 6.67 1.51 16.53
N LEU A 25 7.95 1.63 16.19
CA LEU A 25 8.64 0.68 15.32
C LEU A 25 8.72 -0.72 15.95
N LYS A 26 9.07 -0.82 17.24
CA LYS A 26 9.07 -2.08 18.00
C LYS A 26 7.69 -2.72 18.05
N ALA A 27 6.63 -1.92 18.22
CA ALA A 27 5.25 -2.43 18.19
C ALA A 27 4.89 -3.03 16.82
N ILE A 28 5.26 -2.33 15.73
CA ILE A 28 5.10 -2.81 14.35
C ILE A 28 5.89 -4.12 14.12
N TRP A 29 7.11 -4.22 14.67
CA TRP A 29 7.93 -5.43 14.60
C TRP A 29 7.27 -6.63 15.28
N ARG A 30 6.71 -6.41 16.48
CA ARG A 30 5.99 -7.45 17.23
C ARG A 30 4.71 -7.89 16.53
N GLU A 31 4.02 -6.97 15.86
CA GLU A 31 2.84 -7.29 15.05
C GLU A 31 3.21 -8.11 13.82
N GLY A 32 4.39 -7.87 13.23
CA GLY A 32 4.84 -8.58 12.04
C GLY A 32 4.05 -8.23 10.79
N ASN A 33 3.49 -7.01 10.73
CA ASN A 33 2.68 -6.59 9.59
C ASN A 33 3.52 -6.44 8.30
N PRO A 34 2.88 -6.32 7.12
CA PRO A 34 3.60 -6.18 5.85
C PRO A 34 4.59 -5.01 5.82
N PHE A 35 4.36 -3.94 6.57
CA PHE A 35 5.27 -2.81 6.62
C PHE A 35 6.56 -3.14 7.40
N ALA A 36 6.47 -3.89 8.50
CA ALA A 36 7.65 -4.38 9.23
C ALA A 36 8.55 -5.24 8.32
N TRP A 37 7.94 -6.19 7.61
CA TRP A 37 8.64 -7.07 6.67
C TRP A 37 9.22 -6.31 5.48
N HIS A 38 8.53 -5.29 4.97
CA HIS A 38 9.08 -4.43 3.91
C HIS A 38 10.34 -3.71 4.37
N LEU A 39 10.33 -3.15 5.59
CA LEU A 39 11.51 -2.50 6.15
C LEU A 39 12.66 -3.50 6.33
N HIS A 40 12.40 -4.65 6.93
CA HIS A 40 13.42 -5.67 7.15
C HIS A 40 14.05 -6.19 5.84
N LEU A 41 13.24 -6.40 4.79
CA LEU A 41 13.71 -7.05 3.55
C LEU A 41 14.29 -6.09 2.50
N GLU A 42 13.86 -4.82 2.48
CA GLU A 42 14.16 -3.89 1.37
C GLU A 42 14.67 -2.52 1.81
N SER A 43 14.65 -2.19 3.11
CA SER A 43 15.20 -0.90 3.55
C SER A 43 16.73 -0.91 3.61
N ALA A 44 17.30 0.28 3.51
CA ALA A 44 18.72 0.51 3.71
C ALA A 44 18.88 1.75 4.59
N MET A 45 19.78 1.67 5.58
CA MET A 45 20.13 2.83 6.40
C MET A 45 20.87 3.86 5.54
N VAL A 46 20.28 5.06 5.44
CA VAL A 46 20.88 6.19 4.72
C VAL A 46 21.69 7.08 5.66
N PHE A 47 21.28 7.18 6.93
CA PHE A 47 21.92 8.02 7.93
C PHE A 47 21.58 7.53 9.34
N THR A 48 22.53 7.69 10.25
CA THR A 48 22.35 7.55 11.70
C THR A 48 23.36 8.47 12.40
N SER A 49 23.00 9.00 13.57
CA SER A 49 23.86 9.91 14.34
C SER A 49 24.91 9.18 15.17
N ASP A 50 24.68 7.92 15.53
CA ASP A 50 25.53 7.13 16.44
C ASP A 50 26.15 5.88 15.79
N GLY A 51 25.88 5.66 14.51
CA GLY A 51 26.36 4.48 13.76
C GLY A 51 25.45 3.26 13.87
N THR A 52 24.38 3.31 14.66
CA THR A 52 23.46 2.17 14.85
C THR A 52 22.42 2.11 13.74
N ASP A 53 22.30 0.95 13.10
CA ASP A 53 21.14 0.62 12.26
C ASP A 53 20.02 0.03 13.14
N ILE A 54 19.02 0.84 13.43
CA ILE A 54 17.89 0.42 14.27
C ILE A 54 17.10 -0.72 13.63
N ILE A 55 16.99 -0.78 12.29
CA ILE A 55 16.22 -1.81 11.60
C ILE A 55 16.95 -3.15 11.70
N ASP A 56 18.27 -3.15 11.47
CA ASP A 56 19.10 -4.36 11.64
C ASP A 56 19.09 -4.83 13.10
N SER A 57 19.19 -3.90 14.06
CA SER A 57 19.20 -4.23 15.49
C SER A 57 17.91 -4.89 16.01
N LEU A 58 16.78 -4.70 15.32
CA LEU A 58 15.50 -5.30 15.69
C LEU A 58 15.38 -6.77 15.24
N GLY A 59 16.27 -7.23 14.36
CA GLY A 59 16.20 -8.56 13.76
C GLY A 59 14.97 -8.75 12.87
N GLU A 60 14.50 -9.99 12.80
CA GLU A 60 13.33 -10.33 11.99
C GLU A 60 12.00 -9.89 12.65
N PRO A 61 11.05 -9.34 11.88
CA PRO A 61 9.69 -9.12 12.38
C PRO A 61 8.99 -10.43 12.75
N SER A 62 7.97 -10.34 13.60
CA SER A 62 7.08 -11.49 13.87
C SER A 62 6.47 -12.04 12.58
N LYS A 63 6.13 -13.33 12.57
CA LYS A 63 5.46 -13.96 11.44
C LYS A 63 4.11 -13.27 11.17
N TYR A 64 3.91 -12.82 9.94
CA TYR A 64 2.64 -12.27 9.49
C TYR A 64 1.57 -13.37 9.38
N SER A 65 0.43 -13.22 10.08
CA SER A 65 -0.66 -14.20 10.11
C SER A 65 -2.05 -13.62 9.79
N ARG A 66 -2.12 -12.32 9.44
CA ARG A 66 -3.39 -11.60 9.28
C ARG A 66 -3.80 -11.37 7.83
N ALA A 67 -3.17 -12.06 6.88
CA ALA A 67 -3.38 -11.87 5.44
C ALA A 67 -4.86 -11.82 5.05
N ARG A 68 -5.65 -12.80 5.53
CA ARG A 68 -7.08 -12.87 5.23
C ARG A 68 -7.86 -11.67 5.77
N ALA A 69 -7.67 -11.34 7.05
CA ALA A 69 -8.37 -10.26 7.71
C ALA A 69 -8.01 -8.89 7.11
N ASP A 70 -6.74 -8.66 6.80
CA ASP A 70 -6.29 -7.40 6.19
C ASP A 70 -6.80 -7.26 4.75
N CYS A 71 -6.82 -8.35 3.98
CA CYS A 71 -7.42 -8.36 2.65
C CYS A 71 -8.92 -8.00 2.69
N LEU A 72 -9.67 -8.46 3.69
CA LEU A 72 -11.07 -8.05 3.88
C LEU A 72 -11.18 -6.54 4.16
N ASN A 73 -10.35 -6.00 5.04
CA ASN A 73 -10.32 -4.55 5.29
C ASN A 73 -10.03 -3.74 4.02
N PHE A 74 -9.15 -4.24 3.13
CA PHE A 74 -8.89 -3.58 1.85
C PHE A 74 -10.04 -3.73 0.85
N ILE A 75 -10.79 -4.82 0.89
CA ILE A 75 -12.05 -4.95 0.12
C ILE A 75 -13.06 -3.90 0.61
N ASP A 76 -13.24 -3.76 1.92
CA ASP A 76 -14.17 -2.77 2.48
C ASP A 76 -13.77 -1.33 2.12
N LEU A 77 -12.46 -1.03 2.14
CA LEU A 77 -11.92 0.25 1.71
C LEU A 77 -12.18 0.51 0.21
N PHE A 78 -12.00 -0.51 -0.63
CA PHE A 78 -12.30 -0.44 -2.06
C PHE A 78 -13.79 -0.20 -2.32
N ASP A 79 -14.65 -0.95 -1.64
CA ASP A 79 -16.11 -0.89 -1.82
C ASP A 79 -16.66 0.46 -1.34
N SER A 80 -16.11 1.00 -0.24
CA SER A 80 -16.43 2.34 0.27
C SER A 80 -16.09 3.44 -0.73
N ALA A 81 -14.87 3.45 -1.26
CA ALA A 81 -14.44 4.44 -2.25
C ALA A 81 -15.25 4.34 -3.56
N THR A 82 -15.53 3.12 -4.02
CA THR A 82 -16.38 2.89 -5.20
C THR A 82 -17.80 3.41 -4.99
N THR A 83 -18.35 3.26 -3.78
CA THR A 83 -19.66 3.79 -3.41
C THR A 83 -19.65 5.33 -3.43
N SER A 84 -18.63 5.96 -2.85
CA SER A 84 -18.46 7.42 -2.90
C SER A 84 -18.41 7.97 -4.34
N ILE A 85 -17.72 7.29 -5.26
CA ILE A 85 -17.70 7.66 -6.69
C ILE A 85 -19.10 7.63 -7.28
N ARG A 86 -19.87 6.56 -7.03
CA ARG A 86 -21.25 6.40 -7.56
C ARG A 86 -22.20 7.45 -7.00
N MET A 87 -22.00 7.86 -5.76
CA MET A 87 -22.81 8.88 -5.08
C MET A 87 -22.42 10.32 -5.45
N GLY A 88 -21.42 10.51 -6.32
CA GLY A 88 -20.98 11.84 -6.75
C GLY A 88 -20.03 12.50 -5.75
N THR A 89 -18.94 11.81 -5.37
CA THR A 89 -17.86 12.33 -4.53
C THR A 89 -17.39 13.73 -4.96
N ASN A 90 -16.98 14.54 -3.98
CA ASN A 90 -16.37 15.85 -4.20
C ASN A 90 -14.92 15.75 -4.68
N SER A 91 -14.27 14.59 -4.59
CA SER A 91 -12.88 14.40 -5.02
C SER A 91 -12.65 13.02 -5.63
N ILE A 92 -12.81 12.95 -6.96
CA ILE A 92 -12.56 11.70 -7.71
C ILE A 92 -11.11 11.22 -7.57
N HIS A 93 -10.14 12.13 -7.51
CA HIS A 93 -8.73 11.77 -7.34
C HIS A 93 -8.47 11.13 -5.98
N PHE A 94 -9.15 11.59 -4.93
CA PHE A 94 -9.06 10.97 -3.61
C PHE A 94 -9.62 9.54 -3.63
N GLU A 95 -10.80 9.32 -4.21
CA GLU A 95 -11.39 7.98 -4.25
C GLU A 95 -10.55 7.00 -5.09
N LEU A 96 -10.06 7.43 -6.26
CA LEU A 96 -9.18 6.61 -7.09
C LEU A 96 -7.83 6.33 -6.40
N SER A 97 -7.31 7.29 -5.63
CA SER A 97 -6.14 7.09 -4.76
C SER A 97 -6.42 6.04 -3.68
N THR A 98 -7.61 6.06 -3.07
CA THR A 98 -8.02 5.07 -2.07
C THR A 98 -8.15 3.67 -2.68
N ILE A 99 -8.73 3.57 -3.87
CA ILE A 99 -8.80 2.33 -4.65
C ILE A 99 -7.40 1.79 -4.97
N PHE A 100 -6.46 2.66 -5.37
CA PHE A 100 -5.07 2.28 -5.60
C PHE A 100 -4.45 1.65 -4.34
N ILE A 101 -4.61 2.31 -3.18
CA ILE A 101 -4.07 1.85 -1.90
C ILE A 101 -4.67 0.48 -1.53
N ALA A 102 -5.99 0.35 -1.64
CA ALA A 102 -6.71 -0.88 -1.35
C ALA A 102 -6.21 -2.04 -2.22
N ALA A 103 -6.20 -1.87 -3.54
CA ALA A 103 -5.76 -2.92 -4.47
C ALA A 103 -4.29 -3.29 -4.26
N ARG A 104 -3.40 -2.31 -4.08
CA ARG A 104 -1.98 -2.55 -3.84
C ARG A 104 -1.74 -3.32 -2.55
N ASN A 105 -2.31 -2.86 -1.44
CA ASN A 105 -2.04 -3.48 -0.15
C ASN A 105 -2.71 -4.86 -0.05
N PHE A 106 -3.87 -5.06 -0.69
CA PHE A 106 -4.45 -6.38 -0.88
C PHE A 106 -3.48 -7.33 -1.59
N ALA A 107 -2.86 -6.91 -2.71
CA ALA A 107 -1.88 -7.73 -3.41
C ALA A 107 -0.64 -8.06 -2.56
N ILE A 108 -0.17 -7.10 -1.76
CA ILE A 108 0.93 -7.32 -0.82
C ILE A 108 0.54 -8.41 0.18
N CYS A 109 -0.58 -8.24 0.90
CA CYS A 109 -1.07 -9.22 1.88
C CYS A 109 -1.27 -10.60 1.26
N TYR A 110 -1.85 -10.67 0.05
CA TYR A 110 -2.00 -11.92 -0.68
C TYR A 110 -0.64 -12.58 -1.01
N SER A 111 0.35 -11.79 -1.39
CA SER A 111 1.69 -12.32 -1.72
C SER A 111 2.39 -12.94 -0.51
N PHE A 112 2.15 -12.46 0.70
CA PHE A 112 2.68 -13.10 1.92
C PHE A 112 2.17 -14.52 2.12
N ASP A 113 0.90 -14.77 1.80
CA ASP A 113 0.26 -16.07 2.00
C ASP A 113 0.67 -17.06 0.91
N LYS A 114 0.86 -16.59 -0.33
CA LYS A 114 0.99 -17.46 -1.52
C LYS A 114 2.36 -17.48 -2.18
N LYS A 115 3.28 -16.60 -1.83
CA LYS A 115 4.63 -16.56 -2.40
C LYS A 115 5.65 -16.87 -1.32
N SER A 116 6.79 -17.44 -1.75
CA SER A 116 7.96 -17.58 -0.89
C SER A 116 8.57 -16.24 -0.49
N ARG A 117 8.35 -15.19 -1.30
CA ARG A 117 8.76 -13.81 -1.01
C ARG A 117 7.62 -12.84 -1.32
N PRO A 118 7.27 -11.94 -0.38
CA PRO A 118 6.24 -10.93 -0.59
C PRO A 118 6.65 -9.90 -1.66
N VAL A 119 5.67 -9.29 -2.31
CA VAL A 119 5.85 -8.31 -3.39
C VAL A 119 5.45 -6.91 -2.92
N PHE A 120 6.41 -6.06 -2.52
CA PHE A 120 6.13 -4.72 -1.97
C PHE A 120 5.99 -3.60 -3.01
N SER A 121 6.01 -3.94 -4.31
CA SER A 121 5.95 -2.97 -5.41
C SER A 121 4.68 -2.12 -5.40
N ARG A 122 4.76 -0.90 -5.94
CA ARG A 122 3.57 -0.10 -6.31
C ARG A 122 2.70 -0.81 -7.34
N GLN A 123 3.31 -1.65 -8.15
CA GLN A 123 2.65 -2.48 -9.16
C GLN A 123 2.32 -3.89 -8.64
N ALA A 124 2.30 -4.10 -7.32
CA ALA A 124 2.06 -5.43 -6.74
C ALA A 124 0.85 -6.18 -7.34
N PRO A 125 -0.31 -5.55 -7.63
CA PRO A 125 -1.42 -6.24 -8.28
C PRO A 125 -1.08 -6.83 -9.64
N LEU A 126 -0.14 -6.25 -10.38
CA LEU A 126 0.29 -6.69 -11.71
C LEU A 126 1.39 -7.76 -11.66
N LEU A 127 1.97 -8.02 -10.48
CA LEU A 127 3.20 -8.81 -10.30
C LEU A 127 2.97 -10.11 -9.50
N LEU A 128 1.76 -10.66 -9.52
CA LEU A 128 1.41 -11.90 -8.82
C LEU A 128 1.54 -13.17 -9.69
N GLY A 129 1.94 -13.06 -10.95
CA GLY A 129 2.05 -14.18 -11.90
C GLY A 129 0.69 -14.54 -12.48
N GLU A 130 0.28 -15.82 -12.40
CA GLU A 130 -1.05 -16.26 -12.84
C GLU A 130 -2.21 -15.54 -12.12
N HIS A 131 -1.94 -15.03 -10.91
CA HIS A 131 -2.88 -14.26 -10.10
C HIS A 131 -2.84 -12.75 -10.37
N SER A 132 -2.04 -12.28 -11.33
CA SER A 132 -1.93 -10.86 -11.65
C SER A 132 -3.27 -10.29 -12.12
N LEU A 133 -3.55 -9.07 -11.66
CA LEU A 133 -4.62 -8.23 -12.17
C LEU A 133 -4.33 -7.91 -13.64
N ARG A 134 -5.32 -8.14 -14.50
CA ARG A 134 -5.26 -7.82 -15.93
C ARG A 134 -6.17 -6.63 -16.20
N LEU A 135 -5.55 -5.50 -16.51
CA LEU A 135 -6.21 -4.25 -16.89
C LEU A 135 -5.49 -3.61 -18.07
N PRO A 136 -6.16 -2.70 -18.80
CA PRO A 136 -5.45 -1.79 -19.69
C PRO A 136 -4.33 -1.05 -18.94
N PRO A 137 -3.14 -0.87 -19.53
CA PRO A 137 -2.01 -0.19 -18.86
C PRO A 137 -2.35 1.23 -18.38
N THR A 138 -3.26 1.90 -19.07
CA THR A 138 -3.75 3.24 -18.73
C THR A 138 -4.58 3.27 -17.46
N SER A 139 -5.33 2.21 -17.15
CA SER A 139 -6.28 2.20 -16.03
C SER A 139 -5.55 2.10 -14.70
N TYR A 140 -4.59 1.16 -14.58
CA TYR A 140 -3.82 1.05 -13.34
C TYR A 140 -2.85 2.22 -13.14
N SER A 141 -2.24 2.75 -14.22
CA SER A 141 -1.40 3.94 -14.13
C SER A 141 -2.20 5.19 -13.75
N THR A 142 -3.47 5.29 -14.14
CA THR A 142 -4.37 6.37 -13.69
C THR A 142 -4.63 6.33 -12.18
N LEU A 143 -4.84 5.14 -11.62
CA LEU A 143 -4.97 4.95 -10.16
C LEU A 143 -3.69 5.40 -9.42
N GLU A 144 -2.52 5.04 -9.94
CA GLU A 144 -1.24 5.45 -9.37
C GLU A 144 -1.04 6.98 -9.44
N ARG A 145 -1.36 7.60 -10.59
CA ARG A 145 -1.31 9.07 -10.74
C ARG A 145 -2.25 9.79 -9.78
N ALA A 146 -3.46 9.27 -9.60
CA ALA A 146 -4.43 9.81 -8.64
C ALA A 146 -3.85 9.79 -7.21
N ARG A 147 -3.10 8.76 -6.83
CA ARG A 147 -2.42 8.67 -5.54
C ARG A 147 -1.33 9.74 -5.35
N ILE A 148 -0.61 10.09 -6.41
CA ILE A 148 0.41 11.16 -6.35
C ILE A 148 -0.30 12.51 -6.16
N LEU A 149 -1.29 12.81 -6.99
CA LEU A 149 -2.09 14.05 -6.92
C LEU A 149 -2.74 14.24 -5.55
N ALA A 150 -3.44 13.22 -5.04
CA ALA A 150 -4.19 13.31 -3.79
C ALA A 150 -3.31 13.48 -2.54
N SER A 151 -2.04 13.07 -2.60
CA SER A 151 -1.16 13.10 -1.41
C SER A 151 -0.11 14.19 -1.41
N ARG A 152 0.30 14.64 -2.59
CA ARG A 152 1.38 15.61 -2.76
C ARG A 152 0.93 16.86 -3.49
N GLY A 153 -0.24 16.85 -4.12
CA GLY A 153 -0.72 17.96 -4.94
C GLY A 153 0.14 18.21 -6.19
N ILE A 154 0.96 17.24 -6.59
CA ILE A 154 1.89 17.35 -7.74
C ILE A 154 1.55 16.31 -8.81
N GLY A 155 1.85 16.64 -10.06
CA GLY A 155 1.70 15.75 -11.22
C GLY A 155 0.69 16.28 -12.23
N ASP A 156 0.64 15.62 -13.39
CA ASP A 156 -0.24 15.99 -14.48
C ASP A 156 -1.69 15.69 -14.16
N GLN A 157 -2.58 16.63 -14.48
CA GLN A 157 -4.01 16.45 -14.39
C GLN A 157 -4.45 15.21 -15.18
N ILE A 158 -5.40 14.47 -14.63
CA ILE A 158 -5.95 13.28 -15.28
C ILE A 158 -7.16 13.72 -16.10
N GLU A 159 -7.15 13.40 -17.38
CA GLU A 159 -8.24 13.78 -18.28
C GLU A 159 -9.53 13.05 -17.91
N LYS A 160 -10.67 13.72 -18.10
CA LYS A 160 -11.99 13.16 -17.79
C LYS A 160 -12.25 11.82 -18.49
N GLN A 161 -11.78 11.66 -19.72
CA GLN A 161 -11.90 10.40 -20.45
C GLN A 161 -11.11 9.27 -19.77
N GLN A 162 -9.87 9.54 -19.33
CA GLN A 162 -9.05 8.58 -18.59
C GLN A 162 -9.70 8.17 -17.26
N LEU A 163 -10.26 9.15 -16.54
CA LEU A 163 -11.02 8.89 -15.30
C LEU A 163 -12.20 7.96 -15.57
N ASN A 164 -13.02 8.27 -16.57
CA ASN A 164 -14.21 7.47 -16.91
C ASN A 164 -13.84 6.03 -17.29
N SER A 165 -12.85 5.84 -18.17
CA SER A 165 -12.39 4.51 -18.55
C SER A 165 -11.82 3.72 -17.36
N THR A 166 -11.14 4.41 -16.43
CA THR A 166 -10.64 3.77 -15.20
C THR A 166 -11.80 3.35 -14.27
N ILE A 167 -12.84 4.18 -14.17
CA ILE A 167 -14.04 3.88 -13.36
C ILE A 167 -14.77 2.64 -13.93
N GLU A 168 -14.87 2.52 -15.26
CA GLU A 168 -15.45 1.37 -15.94
C GLU A 168 -14.70 0.05 -15.67
N ASP A 169 -13.40 0.14 -15.34
CA ASP A 169 -12.56 -1.01 -15.02
C ASP A 169 -12.61 -1.43 -13.54
N LEU A 170 -13.18 -0.62 -12.63
CA LEU A 170 -13.26 -0.96 -11.20
C LEU A 170 -13.92 -2.31 -10.89
N PRO A 171 -15.02 -2.71 -11.56
CA PRO A 171 -15.60 -4.03 -11.36
C PRO A 171 -14.62 -5.18 -11.62
N LYS A 172 -13.68 -5.02 -12.57
CA LYS A 172 -12.64 -6.03 -12.85
C LYS A 172 -11.65 -6.15 -11.70
N ILE A 173 -11.29 -5.04 -11.07
CA ILE A 173 -10.44 -5.04 -9.87
C ILE A 173 -11.17 -5.74 -8.73
N ARG A 174 -12.44 -5.41 -8.51
CA ARG A 174 -13.22 -6.01 -7.42
C ARG A 174 -13.41 -7.51 -7.59
N GLN A 175 -13.67 -7.96 -8.83
CA GLN A 175 -13.77 -9.38 -9.17
C GLN A 175 -12.41 -10.09 -8.98
N TRP A 176 -11.31 -9.44 -9.35
CA TRP A 176 -9.97 -9.96 -9.10
C TRP A 176 -9.71 -10.12 -7.59
N MET A 177 -10.04 -9.13 -6.75
CA MET A 177 -9.91 -9.24 -5.29
C MET A 177 -10.76 -10.39 -4.75
N ALA A 178 -12.03 -10.52 -5.17
CA ALA A 178 -12.92 -11.60 -4.73
C ALA A 178 -12.34 -12.99 -5.01
N ARG A 179 -11.89 -13.22 -6.25
CA ARG A 179 -11.30 -14.50 -6.67
C ARG A 179 -10.04 -14.84 -5.88
N LEU A 180 -9.18 -13.86 -5.60
CA LEU A 180 -7.98 -14.10 -4.78
C LEU A 180 -8.34 -14.39 -3.32
N MET A 181 -9.43 -13.78 -2.82
CA MET A 181 -9.91 -13.97 -1.46
C MET A 181 -10.33 -15.41 -1.17
N GLU A 182 -10.91 -16.11 -2.16
CA GLU A 182 -11.27 -17.52 -2.07
C GLU A 182 -10.04 -18.43 -1.89
N GLY A 183 -8.89 -18.01 -2.41
CA GLY A 183 -7.64 -18.79 -2.34
C GLY A 183 -6.87 -18.62 -1.04
N LEU A 184 -7.18 -17.62 -0.20
CA LEU A 184 -6.41 -17.33 1.02
C LEU A 184 -6.67 -18.34 2.13
N THR A 185 -5.60 -18.75 2.81
CA THR A 185 -5.69 -19.67 3.96
C THR A 185 -6.44 -19.03 5.13
N LEU A 186 -7.08 -19.87 5.95
CA LEU A 186 -7.81 -19.46 7.16
C LEU A 186 -6.87 -19.05 8.28
#